data_AF-A0A357L2H5-F1
#
_entry.id   AF-A0A357L2H5-F1
#
_cell.length_a   1.000
_cell.length_b   1.000
_cell.length_c   1.000
_cell.angle_alpha   90.00
_cell.angle_beta   90.00
_cell.angle_gamma   90.00
#
_symmetry.space_group_name_H-M   'P 1'
#
loop_
_entity.id
_entity.type
_entity.pdbx_description
1 polymer ?
#
loop_
_entity_poly.entity_id
_entity_poly.type
_entity_poly.pdbx_seq_one_letter_code
_entity_poly.pdbx_strand_id
1 'polypeptide(L)'
;MRVFFSDHFDLRLPAGHRFPGTKYGLLRRKLLEEDILPEAALSPSPEALPAAIAAAHDPVYVQAIRTGAISATTMRRIGFPWSEHLWRRSAATMGGAIAAARAALDDGVSGQLAGGTHHAHHDFGAGYCVFNDFAIVAMTLLPSPACGRGVGREGAYCEGSALIDAPAPGASRHPLPQAGE
;
A
#
# COMPACT_ATOMS: atom_id res chain seq x y z
N MET A 1 0.90 -20.31 -5.38
CA MET A 1 1.27 -19.24 -4.44
C MET A 1 2.11 -18.21 -5.17
N ARG A 2 1.58 -17.01 -5.26
CA ARG A 2 2.28 -15.80 -5.70
C ARG A 2 2.86 -15.06 -4.49
N VAL A 3 4.02 -14.44 -4.65
CA VAL A 3 4.70 -13.65 -3.63
C VAL A 3 5.22 -12.37 -4.26
N PHE A 4 5.02 -11.25 -3.59
CA PHE A 4 5.33 -9.92 -4.09
C PHE A 4 6.52 -9.31 -3.35
N PHE A 5 7.33 -8.50 -4.04
CA PHE A 5 8.51 -7.85 -3.46
C PHE A 5 8.69 -6.39 -3.91
N SER A 6 9.34 -5.58 -3.07
CA SER A 6 9.63 -4.17 -3.36
C SER A 6 11.05 -3.76 -2.92
N ASP A 7 12.02 -4.67 -3.03
CA ASP A 7 13.43 -4.49 -2.65
C ASP A 7 14.26 -3.72 -3.70
N HIS A 8 13.70 -3.42 -4.88
CA HIS A 8 14.39 -2.73 -5.97
C HIS A 8 14.45 -1.20 -5.83
N PHE A 9 13.81 -0.63 -4.79
CA PHE A 9 13.87 0.80 -4.51
C PHE A 9 15.07 1.14 -3.62
N ASP A 10 16.01 1.91 -4.15
CA ASP A 10 17.09 2.48 -3.36
C ASP A 10 16.61 3.68 -2.54
N LEU A 11 16.44 3.48 -1.23
CA LEU A 11 16.03 4.53 -0.30
C LEU A 11 17.09 5.63 -0.09
N ARG A 12 18.34 5.41 -0.55
CA ARG A 12 19.48 6.34 -0.41
C ARG A 12 19.66 6.83 1.02
N LEU A 13 19.62 5.91 1.97
CA LEU A 13 19.72 6.23 3.39
C LEU A 13 21.14 6.70 3.73
N PRO A 14 21.30 7.69 4.64
CA PRO A 14 22.61 8.11 5.10
C PRO A 14 23.43 6.95 5.68
N ALA A 15 24.75 7.04 5.60
CA ALA A 15 25.64 6.07 6.23
C ALA A 15 25.33 5.94 7.72
N GLY A 16 25.29 4.71 8.24
CA GLY A 16 24.96 4.42 9.64
C GLY A 16 23.45 4.47 9.98
N HIS A 17 22.56 4.65 9.01
CA HIS A 17 21.12 4.58 9.26
C HIS A 17 20.69 3.19 9.76
N ARG A 18 19.84 3.14 10.78
CA ARG A 18 19.49 1.89 11.49
C ARG A 18 18.50 0.99 10.74
N PHE A 19 17.79 1.50 9.73
CA PHE A 19 16.82 0.70 8.98
C PHE A 19 17.52 -0.37 8.12
N PRO A 20 17.25 -1.67 8.34
CA PRO A 20 17.92 -2.76 7.63
C PRO A 20 17.28 -3.02 6.26
N GLY A 21 17.32 -2.03 5.36
CA GLY A 21 16.62 -2.11 4.07
C GLY A 21 17.07 -3.25 3.15
N THR A 22 18.33 -3.68 3.27
CA THR A 22 18.90 -4.78 2.47
C THR A 22 18.27 -6.13 2.77
N LYS A 23 17.66 -6.31 3.96
CA LYS A 23 17.10 -7.61 4.39
C LYS A 23 16.08 -8.19 3.42
N TYR A 24 15.33 -7.35 2.71
CA TYR A 24 14.28 -7.78 1.79
C TYR A 24 14.85 -8.43 0.52
N GLY A 25 15.90 -7.84 -0.05
CA GLY A 25 16.62 -8.46 -1.17
C GLY A 25 17.37 -9.72 -0.75
N LEU A 26 17.95 -9.72 0.47
CA LEU A 26 18.56 -10.92 1.06
C LEU A 26 17.55 -12.05 1.23
N LEU A 27 16.35 -11.75 1.73
CA LEU A 27 15.26 -12.72 1.87
C LEU A 27 14.82 -13.27 0.52
N ARG A 28 14.54 -12.40 -0.46
CA ARG A 28 14.14 -12.81 -1.81
C ARG A 28 15.17 -13.74 -2.44
N ARG A 29 16.45 -13.39 -2.34
CA ARG A 29 17.55 -14.20 -2.84
C ARG A 29 17.64 -15.55 -2.13
N LYS A 30 17.53 -15.58 -0.79
CA LYS A 30 17.57 -16.83 -0.02
C LYS A 30 16.42 -17.78 -0.38
N LEU A 31 15.22 -17.24 -0.63
CA LEU A 31 14.06 -18.04 -1.07
C LEU A 31 14.30 -18.73 -2.42
N LEU A 32 15.04 -18.08 -3.32
CA LEU A 32 15.44 -18.63 -4.62
C LEU A 32 16.59 -19.63 -4.48
N GLU A 33 17.65 -19.27 -3.73
CA GLU A 33 18.85 -20.09 -3.54
C GLU A 33 18.56 -21.42 -2.82
N GLU A 34 17.54 -21.45 -1.96
CA GLU A 34 17.12 -22.65 -1.22
C GLU A 34 15.94 -23.39 -1.87
N ASP A 35 15.57 -23.03 -3.10
CA ASP A 35 14.45 -23.64 -3.85
C ASP A 35 13.11 -23.63 -3.08
N ILE A 36 12.92 -22.69 -2.15
CA ILE A 36 11.67 -22.54 -1.38
C ILE A 36 10.57 -22.00 -2.29
N LEU A 37 10.91 -21.07 -3.20
CA LEU A 37 10.00 -20.54 -4.22
C LEU A 37 10.70 -20.51 -5.57
N PRO A 38 10.02 -20.95 -6.66
CA PRO A 38 10.52 -20.72 -8.00
C PRO A 38 10.46 -19.23 -8.34
N GLU A 39 11.34 -18.76 -9.23
CA GLU A 39 11.34 -17.37 -9.69
C GLU A 39 9.98 -16.93 -10.27
N ALA A 40 9.28 -17.83 -10.95
CA ALA A 40 7.94 -17.58 -11.50
C ALA A 40 6.87 -17.30 -10.43
N ALA A 41 7.10 -17.67 -9.16
CA ALA A 41 6.20 -17.33 -8.05
C ALA A 41 6.44 -15.93 -7.48
N LEU A 42 7.55 -15.28 -7.83
CA LEU A 42 7.95 -13.98 -7.31
C LEU A 42 7.64 -12.88 -8.34
N SER A 43 6.98 -11.81 -7.91
CA SER A 43 6.63 -10.68 -8.78
C SER A 43 6.98 -9.34 -8.13
N PRO A 44 7.49 -8.36 -8.89
CA PRO A 44 7.58 -6.99 -8.42
C PRO A 44 6.21 -6.48 -7.98
N SER A 45 6.18 -5.77 -6.85
CA SER A 45 4.94 -5.22 -6.32
C SER A 45 4.47 -4.05 -7.18
N PRO A 46 3.18 -3.99 -7.56
CA PRO A 46 2.63 -2.78 -8.15
C PRO A 46 2.59 -1.66 -7.11
N GLU A 47 2.72 -0.41 -7.54
CA GLU A 47 2.48 0.76 -6.68
C GLU A 47 0.97 0.91 -6.44
N ALA A 48 0.55 1.00 -5.18
CA ALA A 48 -0.84 1.32 -4.87
C ALA A 48 -1.18 2.75 -5.31
N LEU A 49 -2.38 2.93 -5.84
CA LEU A 49 -2.94 4.26 -6.09
C LEU A 49 -3.07 5.01 -4.76
N PRO A 50 -2.83 6.35 -4.73
CA PRO A 50 -3.04 7.15 -3.52
C PRO A 50 -4.43 6.99 -2.91
N ALA A 51 -5.47 6.81 -3.74
CA ALA A 51 -6.83 6.58 -3.29
C ALA A 51 -6.99 5.26 -2.49
N ALA A 52 -6.29 4.20 -2.87
CA ALA A 52 -6.30 2.94 -2.14
C ALA A 52 -5.61 3.07 -0.78
N ILE A 53 -4.51 3.83 -0.71
CA ILE A 53 -3.82 4.14 0.55
C ILE A 53 -4.72 5.00 1.45
N ALA A 54 -5.40 5.99 0.86
CA ALA A 54 -6.33 6.89 1.55
C ALA A 54 -7.62 6.21 2.06
N ALA A 55 -7.88 4.95 1.67
CA ALA A 55 -8.97 4.18 2.26
C ALA A 55 -8.73 3.88 3.75
N ALA A 56 -7.48 3.87 4.21
CA ALA A 56 -7.11 3.62 5.61
C ALA A 56 -6.33 4.76 6.28
N HIS A 57 -5.89 5.75 5.50
CA HIS A 57 -5.09 6.88 5.96
C HIS A 57 -5.72 8.21 5.59
N ASP A 58 -5.39 9.24 6.36
CA ASP A 58 -5.80 10.61 6.07
C ASP A 58 -5.31 11.03 4.66
N PRO A 59 -6.19 11.45 3.74
CA PRO A 59 -5.79 11.90 2.40
C PRO A 59 -4.76 13.04 2.41
N VAL A 60 -4.80 13.92 3.41
CA VAL A 60 -3.83 15.01 3.59
C VAL A 60 -2.46 14.43 3.94
N TYR A 61 -2.40 13.44 4.82
CA TYR A 61 -1.15 12.74 5.15
C TYR A 61 -0.58 12.00 3.94
N VAL A 62 -1.42 11.25 3.21
CA VAL A 62 -1.01 10.54 1.99
C VAL A 62 -0.42 11.51 0.97
N GLN A 63 -1.11 12.63 0.73
CA GLN A 63 -0.64 13.64 -0.21
C GLN A 63 0.65 14.31 0.27
N ALA A 64 0.78 14.63 1.56
CA ALA A 64 1.98 15.23 2.12
C ALA A 64 3.21 14.32 1.98
N ILE A 65 3.05 13.01 2.21
CA ILE A 65 4.12 12.03 1.95
C ILE A 65 4.41 11.93 0.45
N ARG A 66 3.38 11.89 -0.41
CA ARG A 66 3.55 11.78 -1.86
C ARG A 66 4.34 12.94 -2.45
N THR A 67 4.06 14.17 -2.01
CA THR A 67 4.66 15.39 -2.55
C THR A 67 5.87 15.89 -1.78
N GLY A 68 6.21 15.26 -0.64
CA GLY A 68 7.28 15.74 0.24
C GLY A 68 6.95 16.98 1.04
N ALA A 69 5.67 17.39 1.10
CA ALA A 69 5.21 18.51 1.91
C ALA A 69 5.04 18.15 3.40
N ILE A 70 5.46 16.95 3.79
CA ILE A 70 5.35 16.44 5.16
C ILE A 70 6.31 17.14 6.11
N SER A 71 5.87 17.38 7.35
CA SER A 71 6.70 18.05 8.36
C SER A 71 7.95 17.24 8.72
N ALA A 72 9.05 17.95 9.03
CA ALA A 72 10.28 17.32 9.50
C ALA A 72 10.07 16.53 10.81
N THR A 73 9.14 16.96 11.66
CA THR A 73 8.79 16.24 12.90
C THR A 73 8.16 14.89 12.59
N THR A 74 7.22 14.83 11.64
CA THR A 74 6.61 13.56 11.22
C THR A 74 7.64 12.66 10.53
N MET A 75 8.52 13.21 9.69
CA MET A 75 9.59 12.41 9.07
C MET A 75 10.59 11.83 10.08
N ARG A 76 10.94 12.59 11.12
CA ARG A 76 11.74 12.06 12.25
C ARG A 76 11.02 10.95 13.00
N ARG A 77 9.71 11.05 13.19
CA ARG A 77 8.88 10.01 13.82
C ARG A 77 8.85 8.73 12.97
N ILE A 78 8.69 8.88 11.66
CA ILE A 78 8.79 7.78 10.69
C ILE A 78 10.19 7.16 10.74
N GLY A 79 11.23 7.99 10.87
CA GLY A 79 12.62 7.55 10.89
C GLY A 79 13.22 7.40 9.50
N PHE A 80 12.75 8.18 8.51
CA PHE A 80 13.37 8.24 7.19
C PHE A 80 13.61 9.69 6.76
N PRO A 81 14.63 9.97 5.95
CA PRO A 81 14.62 11.16 5.11
C PRO A 81 13.55 11.02 4.03
N TRP A 82 12.88 12.11 3.68
CA TRP A 82 11.95 12.07 2.56
C TRP A 82 12.72 11.94 1.24
N SER A 83 12.20 11.10 0.34
CA SER A 83 12.64 11.01 -1.05
C SER A 83 11.51 10.45 -1.90
N GLU A 84 11.57 10.66 -3.21
CA GLU A 84 10.64 10.01 -4.14
C GLU A 84 10.72 8.47 -4.04
N HIS A 85 11.93 7.93 -3.82
CA HIS A 85 12.14 6.49 -3.63
C HIS A 85 11.44 5.98 -2.37
N LEU A 86 11.37 6.78 -1.30
CA LEU A 86 10.59 6.44 -0.11
C LEU A 86 9.10 6.34 -0.43
N TRP A 87 8.54 7.32 -1.16
CA TRP A 87 7.14 7.27 -1.59
C TRP A 87 6.88 6.01 -2.43
N ARG A 88 7.64 5.82 -3.51
CA ARG A 88 7.43 4.72 -4.45
C ARG A 88 7.57 3.35 -3.79
N ARG A 89 8.60 3.17 -2.94
CA ARG A 89 8.75 1.95 -2.14
C ARG A 89 7.55 1.72 -1.24
N SER A 90 7.10 2.75 -0.53
CA SER A 90 5.97 2.63 0.40
C SER A 90 4.68 2.30 -0.34
N ALA A 91 4.40 2.96 -1.46
CA ALA A 91 3.26 2.68 -2.33
C ALA A 91 3.34 1.25 -2.91
N ALA A 92 4.53 0.79 -3.33
CA ALA A 92 4.75 -0.57 -3.80
C ALA A 92 4.53 -1.61 -2.70
N THR A 93 4.98 -1.35 -1.47
CA THR A 93 4.69 -2.24 -0.33
C THR A 93 3.17 -2.36 -0.12
N MET A 94 2.41 -1.27 -0.22
CA MET A 94 0.95 -1.30 -0.09
C MET A 94 0.27 -2.04 -1.24
N GLY A 95 0.66 -1.75 -2.47
CA GLY A 95 0.06 -2.38 -3.66
C GLY A 95 0.38 -3.86 -3.72
N GLY A 96 1.59 -4.26 -3.32
CA GLY A 96 1.96 -5.65 -3.18
C GLY A 96 1.25 -6.35 -2.01
N ALA A 97 0.91 -5.67 -0.92
CA ALA A 97 0.07 -6.24 0.14
C ALA A 97 -1.36 -6.51 -0.34
N ILE A 98 -1.96 -5.56 -1.08
CA ILE A 98 -3.27 -5.74 -1.73
C ILE A 98 -3.22 -6.90 -2.74
N ALA A 99 -2.21 -6.93 -3.61
CA ALA A 99 -2.03 -8.00 -4.59
C ALA A 99 -1.82 -9.36 -3.92
N ALA A 100 -1.03 -9.40 -2.83
CA ALA A 100 -0.82 -10.62 -2.06
C ALA A 100 -2.13 -11.13 -1.46
N ALA A 101 -2.92 -10.25 -0.86
CA ALA A 101 -4.19 -10.62 -0.23
C ALA A 101 -5.22 -11.10 -1.25
N ARG A 102 -5.30 -10.47 -2.44
CA ARG A 102 -6.13 -10.95 -3.55
C ARG A 102 -5.66 -12.32 -4.05
N ALA A 103 -4.36 -12.48 -4.26
CA ALA A 103 -3.79 -13.74 -4.72
C ALA A 103 -4.02 -14.89 -3.73
N ALA A 104 -4.04 -14.62 -2.42
CA ALA A 104 -4.35 -15.63 -1.41
C ALA A 104 -5.77 -16.19 -1.54
N LEU A 105 -6.73 -15.44 -2.09
CA LEU A 105 -8.08 -15.93 -2.34
C LEU A 105 -8.13 -17.03 -3.40
N ASP A 106 -7.24 -16.97 -4.39
CA ASP A 106 -7.15 -17.99 -5.45
C ASP A 106 -6.15 -19.10 -5.09
N ASP A 107 -4.99 -18.72 -4.54
CA ASP A 107 -3.86 -19.62 -4.32
C ASP A 107 -3.89 -20.31 -2.95
N GLY A 108 -4.82 -19.92 -2.07
CA GLY A 108 -4.91 -20.33 -0.65
C GLY A 108 -3.87 -19.64 0.25
N VAL A 109 -2.67 -19.37 -0.27
CA VAL A 109 -1.60 -18.65 0.42
C VAL A 109 -0.80 -17.78 -0.54
N SER A 110 -0.38 -16.61 -0.06
CA SER A 110 0.39 -15.60 -0.78
C SER A 110 1.06 -14.65 0.22
N GLY A 111 2.02 -13.83 -0.23
CA GLY A 111 2.77 -12.95 0.68
C GLY A 111 3.39 -11.71 0.01
N GLN A 112 3.73 -10.72 0.84
CA GLN A 112 4.50 -9.53 0.47
C GLN A 112 5.78 -9.49 1.32
N LEU A 113 6.94 -9.61 0.68
CA LEU A 113 8.23 -9.72 1.37
C LEU A 113 8.61 -8.44 2.14
N ALA A 114 8.12 -7.28 1.71
CA ALA A 114 8.41 -5.99 2.32
C ALA A 114 7.34 -5.47 3.29
N GLY A 115 6.31 -6.27 3.60
CA GLY A 115 5.16 -5.90 4.43
C GLY A 115 5.45 -5.91 5.94
N GLY A 116 4.38 -5.92 6.73
CA GLY A 116 4.44 -5.89 8.20
C GLY A 116 4.57 -4.48 8.77
N THR A 117 3.98 -3.49 8.09
CA THR A 117 4.13 -2.06 8.40
C THR A 117 3.11 -1.53 9.42
N HIS A 118 2.90 -2.28 10.50
CA HIS A 118 1.81 -2.06 11.46
C HIS A 118 1.91 -0.84 12.39
N HIS A 119 3.04 -0.13 12.42
CA HIS A 119 3.22 1.01 13.32
C HIS A 119 2.63 2.33 12.80
N ALA A 120 2.20 2.38 11.53
CA ALA A 120 1.56 3.56 10.98
C ALA A 120 0.10 3.66 11.47
N HIS A 121 -0.29 4.86 11.85
CA HIS A 121 -1.65 5.24 12.23
C HIS A 121 -2.32 6.00 11.08
N HIS A 122 -3.61 6.33 11.26
CA HIS A 122 -4.42 6.99 10.24
C HIS A 122 -3.75 8.25 9.65
N ASP A 123 -3.25 9.16 10.49
CA ASP A 123 -2.74 10.49 10.10
C ASP A 123 -1.22 10.66 10.29
N PHE A 124 -0.50 9.61 10.72
CA PHE A 124 0.95 9.65 10.83
C PHE A 124 1.62 8.27 10.74
N GLY A 125 2.84 8.23 10.22
CA GLY A 125 3.72 7.07 10.29
C GLY A 125 4.64 7.09 11.52
N ALA A 126 5.20 5.92 11.85
CA ALA A 126 6.13 5.75 12.95
C ALA A 126 6.99 4.48 12.76
N GLY A 127 8.19 4.45 13.35
CA GLY A 127 8.98 3.22 13.47
C GLY A 127 9.24 2.52 12.12
N TYR A 128 9.65 3.29 11.12
CA TYR A 128 9.90 2.89 9.73
C TYR A 128 8.66 2.44 8.94
N CYS A 129 7.45 2.64 9.47
CA CYS A 129 6.18 2.40 8.79
C CYS A 129 5.60 3.74 8.31
N VAL A 130 5.56 3.94 6.99
CA VAL A 130 4.95 5.14 6.37
C VAL A 130 3.44 4.99 6.28
N PHE A 131 2.98 3.82 5.83
CA PHE A 131 1.57 3.44 5.74
C PHE A 131 1.39 2.06 6.39
N ASN A 132 0.14 1.68 6.68
CA ASN A 132 -0.23 0.44 7.34
C ASN A 132 -0.87 -0.52 6.34
N ASP A 133 -0.11 -1.51 5.91
CA ASP A 133 -0.55 -2.54 4.97
C ASP A 133 -1.74 -3.37 5.48
N PHE A 134 -1.77 -3.72 6.76
CA PHE A 134 -2.90 -4.47 7.33
C PHE A 134 -4.20 -3.66 7.25
N ALA A 135 -4.15 -2.37 7.61
CA ALA A 135 -5.31 -1.50 7.55
C ALA A 135 -5.78 -1.30 6.10
N ILE A 136 -4.87 -1.07 5.16
CA ILE A 136 -5.20 -0.89 3.74
C ILE A 136 -5.81 -2.17 3.15
N VAL A 137 -5.24 -3.34 3.43
CA VAL A 137 -5.80 -4.62 2.97
C VAL A 137 -7.20 -4.84 3.55
N ALA A 138 -7.39 -4.59 4.85
CA ALA A 138 -8.69 -4.71 5.49
C ALA A 138 -9.72 -3.78 4.83
N MET A 139 -9.39 -2.51 4.60
CA MET A 139 -10.30 -1.56 3.94
C MET A 139 -10.56 -1.88 2.46
N THR A 140 -9.64 -2.59 1.80
CA THR A 140 -9.77 -2.97 0.39
C THR A 140 -10.63 -4.23 0.19
N LEU A 141 -10.52 -5.21 1.09
CA LEU A 141 -11.14 -6.52 0.93
C LEU A 141 -12.39 -6.73 1.79
N LEU A 142 -12.53 -6.01 2.90
CA LEU A 142 -13.75 -6.11 3.70
C LEU A 142 -14.88 -5.35 3.00
N PRO A 143 -16.08 -5.96 2.88
CA PRO A 143 -17.25 -5.23 2.41
C PRO A 143 -17.50 -4.03 3.33
N SER A 144 -17.81 -2.87 2.74
CA SER A 144 -18.17 -1.68 3.51
C SER A 144 -19.32 -2.02 4.48
N PRO A 145 -19.39 -1.40 5.67
CA PRO A 145 -20.47 -1.66 6.64
C PRO A 145 -21.88 -1.33 6.12
N ALA A 146 -21.99 -0.63 4.98
CA ALA A 146 -23.25 -0.44 4.25
C ALA A 146 -23.71 -1.68 3.44
N CYS A 147 -22.80 -2.60 3.09
CA CYS A 147 -23.14 -3.94 2.61
C CYS A 147 -23.41 -4.81 3.84
N GLY A 148 -24.69 -5.01 4.16
CA GLY A 148 -25.11 -5.93 5.21
C GLY A 148 -24.49 -7.32 5.03
N ARG A 149 -24.17 -7.99 6.13
CA ARG A 149 -23.61 -9.36 6.18
C ARG A 149 -24.57 -10.36 5.53
N GLY A 150 -24.50 -10.50 4.21
CA GLY A 150 -25.09 -11.59 3.45
C GLY A 150 -23.96 -12.46 2.92
N VAL A 151 -23.77 -13.65 3.48
CA VAL A 151 -22.95 -14.69 2.86
C VAL A 151 -23.71 -15.17 1.62
N GLY A 152 -23.45 -14.52 0.48
CA GLY A 152 -23.83 -15.04 -0.83
C GLY A 152 -22.87 -16.14 -1.23
N ARG A 153 -23.35 -17.39 -1.28
CA ARG A 153 -22.75 -18.40 -2.17
C ARG A 153 -22.74 -17.79 -3.57
N GLU A 154 -21.61 -17.92 -4.26
CA GLU A 154 -21.31 -17.37 -5.60
C GLU A 154 -20.86 -15.89 -5.62
N GLY A 155 -19.55 -15.70 -5.43
CA GLY A 155 -18.72 -14.87 -6.31
C GLY A 155 -18.93 -13.35 -6.40
N ALA A 156 -19.94 -12.76 -5.79
CA ALA A 156 -20.19 -11.32 -5.88
C ALA A 156 -19.63 -10.60 -4.63
N TYR A 157 -18.34 -10.26 -4.67
CA TYR A 157 -17.84 -9.17 -3.84
C TYR A 157 -18.58 -7.89 -4.28
N CYS A 158 -19.25 -7.19 -3.36
CA CYS A 158 -19.88 -5.89 -3.64
C CYS A 158 -18.89 -5.03 -4.45
N GLU A 159 -19.29 -4.53 -5.63
CA GLU A 159 -18.45 -3.81 -6.61
C GLU A 159 -17.92 -2.44 -6.12
N GLY A 160 -17.44 -2.34 -4.87
CA GLY A 160 -16.66 -1.20 -4.38
C GLY A 160 -15.25 -1.13 -4.97
N SER A 161 -14.81 -2.18 -5.69
CA SER A 161 -13.52 -2.23 -6.38
C SER A 161 -13.48 -1.47 -7.72
N ALA A 162 -14.62 -1.02 -8.25
CA ALA A 162 -14.69 -0.28 -9.52
C ALA A 162 -13.99 1.10 -9.47
N LEU A 163 -13.61 1.58 -8.29
CA LEU A 163 -12.84 2.82 -8.12
C LEU A 163 -11.32 2.65 -8.29
N ILE A 164 -10.81 1.42 -8.39
CA ILE A 164 -9.36 1.15 -8.45
C ILE A 164 -8.86 1.02 -9.91
N ASP A 165 -9.73 0.72 -10.88
CA ASP A 165 -9.35 0.49 -12.30
C ASP A 165 -10.09 1.38 -13.32
N ALA A 166 -10.90 2.36 -12.91
CA ALA A 166 -11.57 3.25 -13.87
C ALA A 166 -10.65 4.44 -14.27
N PRO A 167 -10.44 4.72 -15.58
CA PRO A 167 -9.85 5.98 -15.99
C PRO A 167 -10.78 7.12 -15.55
N ALA A 168 -10.20 8.18 -14.97
CA ALA A 168 -10.94 9.31 -14.41
C ALA A 168 -11.97 9.86 -15.42
N PRO A 169 -13.28 9.87 -15.11
CA PRO A 169 -14.24 10.51 -15.99
C PRO A 169 -14.05 12.03 -15.91
N GLY A 170 -13.99 12.66 -17.08
CA GLY A 170 -13.80 14.08 -17.27
C GLY A 170 -14.73 14.91 -16.40
N ALA A 171 -14.14 15.88 -15.69
CA ALA A 171 -14.85 16.86 -14.91
C ALA A 171 -15.84 17.65 -15.80
N SER A 172 -17.13 17.33 -15.71
CA SER A 172 -18.17 18.28 -16.05
C SER A 172 -18.45 19.14 -14.83
N ARG A 173 -18.19 20.45 -14.97
CA ARG A 173 -18.50 21.45 -13.96
C ARG A 173 -20.01 21.69 -14.00
N HIS A 174 -20.71 21.41 -12.91
CA HIS A 174 -22.02 22.01 -12.67
C HIS A 174 -21.87 23.26 -11.79
N PRO A 175 -22.59 24.36 -12.05
CA PRO A 175 -22.48 25.59 -11.28
C PRO A 175 -23.22 25.45 -9.94
N LEU A 176 -22.65 26.05 -8.89
CA LEU A 176 -23.32 26.26 -7.61
C LEU A 176 -24.55 27.17 -7.80
N PRO A 177 -25.69 26.90 -7.12
CA PRO A 177 -26.82 27.81 -7.14
C PRO A 177 -26.45 29.10 -6.41
N GLN A 178 -26.83 30.24 -7.00
CA GLN A 178 -26.70 31.55 -6.35
C GLN A 178 -27.68 31.62 -5.17
N ALA A 179 -27.18 32.09 -4.03
CA ALA A 179 -28.01 32.47 -2.90
C ALA A 179 -28.81 33.72 -3.29
N GLY A 180 -30.13 33.59 -3.33
CA GLY A 180 -31.06 34.71 -3.45
C GLY A 180 -31.35 35.33 -2.07
N GLU A 181 -31.58 36.65 -2.10
CA GLU A 181 -31.96 37.53 -0.99
C GLU A 181 -33.32 37.18 -0.37
#